data_AF-A0A239DX17-F1
#
_entry.id   AF-A0A239DX17-F1
#
_cell.length_a   1.000
_cell.length_b   1.000
_cell.length_c   1.000
_cell.angle_alpha   90.00
_cell.angle_beta   90.00
_cell.angle_gamma   90.00
#
_symmetry.space_group_name_H-M   'P 1'
#
loop_
_entity.id
_entity.type
_entity.pdbx_description
1 polymer ?
#
loop_
_entity_poly.entity_id
_entity_poly.type
_entity_poly.pdbx_seq_one_letter_code
_entity_poly.pdbx_strand_id
1 'polypeptide(L)'
;MIIYGTKPVHLKTIENKIVKCGNCDRQGYMAFHYSSSHFHVFWIPMFPYIRKGGSSCTNCGEELKPKHMPEHVKRAYKETKKSVKLPIWQFSGLALIALIIAYSVYASGKTSDQKEAYIASPRAGDVYSYETETGYSTLKVAEVTSDSLYVIPNEYEVDGVMGVYKLDKPENYADFMYGISRDEIERMHRDSEIYSIKREDD
;
A
#
# COMPACT_ATOMS: atom_id res chain seq x y z
N MET A 1 -18.23 15.25 -0.25
CA MET A 1 -16.96 15.78 -0.79
C MET A 1 -16.41 14.77 -1.78
N ILE A 2 -16.04 15.17 -2.99
CA ILE A 2 -15.46 14.26 -3.98
C ILE A 2 -13.98 14.08 -3.63
N ILE A 3 -13.59 12.83 -3.35
CA ILE A 3 -12.26 12.49 -2.82
C ILE A 3 -11.29 12.13 -3.95
N TYR A 4 -11.81 11.79 -5.13
CA TYR A 4 -11.03 11.39 -6.30
C TYR A 4 -11.34 12.27 -7.51
N GLY A 5 -10.37 12.47 -8.39
CA GLY A 5 -10.55 13.33 -9.54
C GLY A 5 -9.38 13.37 -10.49
N THR A 6 -9.48 14.22 -11.51
CA THR A 6 -8.36 14.50 -12.42
C THR A 6 -7.99 15.97 -12.32
N LYS A 7 -6.68 16.24 -12.20
CA LYS A 7 -6.16 17.61 -12.11
C LYS A 7 -5.12 17.86 -13.21
N PRO A 8 -5.31 18.88 -14.07
CA PRO A 8 -4.31 19.29 -15.04
C PRO A 8 -3.16 20.02 -14.35
N VAL A 9 -1.94 19.79 -14.85
CA VAL A 9 -0.70 20.46 -14.43
C VAL A 9 -0.02 20.98 -15.68
N HIS A 10 0.38 22.25 -15.66
CA HIS A 10 1.22 22.82 -16.71
C HIS A 10 2.63 22.22 -16.64
N LEU A 11 3.13 21.68 -17.75
CA LEU A 11 4.46 21.08 -17.80
C LEU A 11 5.50 22.06 -18.30
N LYS A 12 5.28 22.58 -19.51
CA LYS A 12 6.24 23.43 -20.19
C LYS A 12 5.56 24.20 -21.31
N THR A 13 6.05 25.40 -21.56
CA THR A 13 5.82 26.14 -22.79
C THR A 13 7.14 26.19 -23.57
N ILE A 14 7.12 25.83 -24.84
CA ILE A 14 8.30 25.84 -25.72
C ILE A 14 8.02 26.73 -26.91
N GLU A 15 8.76 27.83 -27.03
CA GLU A 15 8.74 28.67 -28.22
C GLU A 15 9.50 27.99 -29.37
N ASN A 16 8.90 27.99 -30.55
CA ASN A 16 9.46 27.43 -31.76
C ASN A 16 9.75 28.54 -32.77
N LYS A 17 11.04 28.80 -32.97
CA LYS A 17 11.55 29.85 -33.85
C LYS A 17 11.47 29.49 -35.35
N ILE A 18 11.17 28.24 -35.68
CA ILE A 18 11.23 27.71 -37.06
C ILE A 18 9.85 27.73 -37.72
N VAL A 19 8.79 27.49 -36.96
CA VAL A 19 7.43 27.32 -37.49
C VAL A 19 6.79 28.67 -37.86
N LYS A 20 6.15 28.70 -39.03
CA LYS A 20 5.35 29.82 -39.53
C LYS A 20 3.88 29.67 -39.14
N CYS A 21 3.29 30.74 -38.60
CA CYS A 21 1.86 30.82 -38.29
C CYS A 21 1.03 30.86 -39.58
N GLY A 22 -0.08 30.11 -39.62
CA GLY A 22 -0.98 30.07 -40.79
C GLY A 22 -1.90 31.28 -40.91
N ASN A 23 -2.17 32.00 -39.81
CA ASN A 23 -3.06 33.16 -39.79
C ASN A 23 -2.35 34.50 -40.06
N CYS A 24 -1.15 34.71 -39.52
CA CYS A 24 -0.43 36.00 -39.66
C CYS A 24 0.88 35.92 -40.44
N ASP A 25 1.22 34.75 -40.99
CA ASP A 25 2.42 34.50 -41.78
C ASP A 25 3.77 34.82 -41.11
N ARG A 26 3.79 35.13 -39.81
CA ARG A 26 5.03 35.38 -39.07
C ARG A 26 5.71 34.07 -38.69
N GLN A 27 7.03 34.01 -38.91
CA GLN A 27 7.87 32.91 -38.51
C GLN A 27 8.45 33.13 -37.11
N GLY A 28 8.44 32.09 -36.30
CA GLY A 28 9.13 32.06 -35.01
C GLY A 28 8.34 32.62 -33.82
N TYR A 29 7.06 32.92 -34.02
CA TYR A 29 6.13 33.40 -32.98
C TYR A 29 5.19 32.30 -32.50
N MET A 30 5.53 31.01 -32.70
CA MET A 30 4.69 29.89 -32.28
C MET A 30 5.18 29.32 -30.95
N ALA A 31 4.31 29.29 -29.95
CA ALA A 31 4.56 28.65 -28.65
C ALA A 31 3.75 27.35 -28.53
N PHE A 32 4.38 26.28 -28.07
CA PHE A 32 3.73 25.01 -27.77
C PHE A 32 3.56 24.84 -26.27
N HIS A 33 2.32 24.66 -25.82
CA HIS A 33 2.00 24.44 -24.41
C HIS A 33 1.71 22.97 -24.16
N TYR A 34 2.28 22.43 -23.09
CA TYR A 34 2.09 21.04 -22.68
C TYR A 34 1.53 20.99 -21.26
N SER A 35 0.53 20.15 -21.06
CA SER A 35 -0.07 19.87 -19.76
C SER A 35 -0.28 18.37 -19.57
N SER A 36 -0.12 17.90 -18.33
CA SER A 36 -0.43 16.53 -17.94
C SER A 36 -1.54 16.56 -16.90
N SER A 37 -2.60 15.78 -17.14
CA SER A 37 -3.63 15.51 -16.14
C SER A 37 -3.27 14.21 -15.43
N HIS A 38 -3.32 14.22 -14.10
CA HIS A 38 -3.13 13.02 -13.27
C HIS A 38 -4.42 12.69 -12.54
N PHE A 39 -4.63 11.40 -12.32
CA PHE A 39 -5.67 10.92 -11.43
C PHE A 39 -5.16 11.02 -9.99
N HIS A 40 -5.99 11.54 -9.09
CA HIS A 40 -5.67 11.61 -7.67
C HIS A 40 -6.79 11.01 -6.83
N VAL A 41 -6.43 10.47 -5.68
CA VAL A 41 -7.36 10.03 -4.63
C VAL A 41 -6.86 10.64 -3.33
N PHE A 42 -7.73 11.27 -2.54
CA PHE A 42 -7.37 12.00 -1.32
C PHE A 42 -6.24 13.03 -1.55
N TRP A 43 -6.30 13.78 -2.65
CA TRP A 43 -5.25 14.73 -3.08
C TRP A 43 -3.87 14.10 -3.42
N ILE A 44 -3.71 12.78 -3.35
CA ILE A 44 -2.49 12.07 -3.71
C ILE A 44 -2.53 11.68 -5.19
N PRO A 45 -1.59 12.15 -6.03
CA PRO A 45 -1.45 11.72 -7.42
C PRO A 45 -1.14 10.22 -7.51
N MET A 46 -1.97 9.46 -8.19
CA MET A 46 -1.78 8.02 -8.39
C MET A 46 -0.96 7.74 -9.66
N PHE A 47 -1.42 8.27 -10.78
CA PHE A 47 -0.77 8.12 -12.08
C PHE A 47 -1.17 9.24 -13.06
N PRO A 48 -0.31 9.56 -14.04
CA PRO A 48 -0.68 10.43 -15.15
C PRO A 48 -1.72 9.75 -16.04
N TYR A 49 -2.81 10.44 -16.34
CA TYR A 49 -3.93 9.92 -17.12
C TYR A 49 -3.90 10.40 -18.57
N ILE A 50 -3.75 11.70 -18.82
CA ILE A 50 -3.79 12.29 -20.17
C ILE A 50 -2.75 13.39 -20.33
N ARG A 51 -2.02 13.38 -21.45
CA ARG A 51 -1.21 14.52 -21.89
C ARG A 51 -1.97 15.36 -22.90
N LYS A 52 -2.27 16.60 -22.53
CA LYS A 52 -2.87 17.61 -23.42
C LYS A 52 -1.81 18.61 -23.85
N GLY A 53 -2.05 19.26 -24.97
CA GLY A 53 -1.21 20.35 -25.42
C GLY A 53 -1.85 21.06 -26.59
N GLY A 54 -1.28 22.19 -26.95
CA GLY A 54 -1.74 23.04 -28.04
C GLY A 54 -0.61 23.97 -28.48
N SER A 55 -0.89 24.78 -29.49
CA SER A 55 0.00 25.85 -29.90
C SER A 55 -0.73 27.18 -29.87
N SER A 56 -0.05 28.24 -29.45
CA SER A 56 -0.52 29.61 -29.56
C SER A 56 0.47 30.42 -30.40
N CYS A 57 -0.01 31.38 -31.18
CA CYS A 57 0.83 32.39 -31.80
C CYS A 57 0.95 33.60 -30.88
N THR A 58 2.17 33.98 -30.49
CA THR A 58 2.42 35.14 -29.62
C THR A 58 2.21 36.48 -30.34
N ASN A 59 2.14 36.48 -31.68
CA ASN A 59 1.92 37.69 -32.47
C ASN A 59 0.43 37.97 -32.76
N CYS A 60 -0.33 36.97 -33.20
CA CYS A 60 -1.75 37.14 -33.56
C CYS A 60 -2.75 36.48 -32.60
N GLY A 61 -2.27 35.73 -31.60
CA GLY A 61 -3.12 35.06 -30.61
C GLY A 61 -3.82 33.80 -31.12
N GLU A 62 -3.51 33.31 -32.32
CA GLU A 62 -4.14 32.10 -32.86
C GLU A 62 -3.81 30.88 -32.01
N GLU A 63 -4.84 30.20 -31.48
CA GLU A 63 -4.70 28.95 -30.74
C GLU A 63 -5.15 27.74 -31.55
N LEU A 64 -4.24 26.77 -31.74
CA LEU A 64 -4.52 25.53 -32.45
C LEU A 64 -4.45 24.33 -31.51
N LYS A 65 -5.55 23.58 -31.47
CA LYS A 65 -5.56 22.25 -30.85
C LYS A 65 -4.83 21.26 -31.78
N PRO A 66 -4.23 20.17 -31.26
CA PRO A 66 -3.47 19.21 -32.08
C PRO A 66 -4.23 18.61 -33.26
N LYS A 67 -5.57 18.56 -33.19
CA LYS A 67 -6.44 18.09 -34.29
C LYS A 67 -6.59 19.09 -35.44
N HIS A 68 -6.37 20.38 -35.18
CA HIS A 68 -6.53 21.49 -36.13
C HIS A 68 -5.18 22.09 -36.57
N MET A 69 -4.07 21.50 -36.13
CA MET A 69 -2.74 21.96 -36.55
C MET A 69 -2.44 21.53 -37.98
N PRO A 70 -1.94 22.43 -38.84
CA PRO A 70 -1.41 22.04 -40.15
C PRO A 70 -0.18 21.15 -39.98
N GLU A 71 0.11 20.31 -40.97
CA GLU A 71 1.09 19.22 -40.83
C GLU A 71 2.50 19.69 -40.46
N HIS A 72 2.94 20.87 -40.91
CA HIS A 72 4.25 21.43 -40.51
C HIS A 72 4.30 21.83 -39.03
N VAL A 73 3.24 22.44 -38.49
CA VAL A 73 3.10 22.79 -37.06
C VAL A 73 3.00 21.51 -36.23
N LYS A 74 2.20 20.55 -36.68
CA LYS A 74 1.97 19.26 -36.01
C LYS A 74 3.24 18.42 -35.89
N ARG A 75 4.11 18.44 -36.91
CA ARG A 75 5.42 17.80 -36.87
C ARG A 75 6.32 18.44 -35.80
N ALA A 76 6.43 19.76 -35.81
CA ALA A 76 7.19 20.50 -34.80
C ALA A 76 6.66 20.27 -33.37
N TYR A 77 5.33 20.24 -33.20
CA TYR A 77 4.68 19.91 -31.93
C TYR A 77 5.02 18.50 -31.43
N LYS A 78 5.02 17.49 -32.32
CA LYS A 78 5.38 16.11 -31.96
C LYS A 78 6.85 15.99 -31.55
N GLU A 79 7.76 16.65 -32.26
CA GLU A 79 9.19 16.64 -31.91
C GLU A 79 9.45 17.30 -30.54
N THR A 80 8.88 18.49 -30.33
CA THR A 80 9.02 19.21 -29.06
C THR A 80 8.35 18.47 -27.90
N LYS A 81 7.23 17.76 -28.13
CA LYS A 81 6.55 16.92 -27.13
C LYS A 81 7.46 15.81 -26.57
N LYS A 82 8.38 15.25 -27.35
CA LYS A 82 9.30 14.19 -26.90
C LYS A 82 10.24 14.68 -25.79
N SER A 83 10.61 15.96 -25.81
CA SER A 83 11.48 16.56 -24.78
C SER A 83 10.76 16.89 -23.48
N VAL A 84 9.43 16.84 -23.45
CA VAL A 84 8.61 17.17 -22.27
C VAL A 84 8.40 15.92 -21.43
N LYS A 85 9.13 15.87 -20.31
CA LYS A 85 9.01 14.79 -19.31
C LYS A 85 7.78 14.96 -18.44
N LEU A 86 7.26 13.84 -17.94
CA LEU A 86 6.22 13.84 -16.91
C LEU A 86 6.87 14.15 -15.54
N PRO A 87 6.21 14.91 -14.66
CA PRO A 87 6.69 15.09 -13.30
C PRO A 87 6.61 13.77 -12.53
N ILE A 88 7.71 13.37 -11.88
CA ILE A 88 7.83 12.10 -11.16
C ILE A 88 6.81 12.03 -10.00
N TRP A 89 6.46 13.18 -9.41
CA TRP A 89 5.45 13.23 -8.34
C TRP A 89 4.07 12.73 -8.77
N GLN A 90 3.76 12.66 -10.08
CA GLN A 90 2.47 12.13 -10.55
C GLN A 90 2.31 10.62 -10.30
N PHE A 91 3.38 9.95 -9.87
CA PHE A 91 3.42 8.52 -9.50
C PHE A 91 3.53 8.30 -7.99
N SER A 92 3.36 9.33 -7.15
CA SER A 92 3.54 9.21 -5.70
C SER A 92 2.65 8.15 -5.06
N GLY A 93 1.42 7.99 -5.53
CA GLY A 93 0.48 7.00 -5.00
C GLY A 93 0.90 5.57 -5.31
N LEU A 94 1.50 5.33 -6.48
CA LEU A 94 2.07 4.01 -6.80
C LEU A 94 3.30 3.71 -5.94
N ALA A 95 4.15 4.70 -5.70
CA ALA A 95 5.28 4.55 -4.78
C ALA A 95 4.80 4.22 -3.35
N LEU A 96 3.75 4.89 -2.88
CA LEU A 96 3.15 4.61 -1.56
C LEU A 96 2.59 3.19 -1.48
N ILE A 97 1.86 2.73 -2.50
CA ILE A 97 1.35 1.35 -2.55
C ILE A 97 2.50 0.34 -2.51
N ALA A 98 3.56 0.57 -3.30
CA ALA A 98 4.72 -0.31 -3.31
C ALA A 98 5.40 -0.39 -1.93
N LEU A 99 5.52 0.74 -1.23
CA LEU A 99 6.06 0.79 0.13
C LEU A 99 5.19 0.02 1.13
N ILE A 100 3.86 0.16 1.05
CA ILE A 100 2.94 -0.59 1.92
C ILE A 100 3.10 -2.09 1.68
N ILE A 101 3.12 -2.53 0.42
CA ILE A 101 3.30 -3.96 0.08
C ILE A 101 4.65 -4.47 0.60
N ALA A 102 5.74 -3.72 0.38
CA ALA A 102 7.06 -4.11 0.84
C ALA A 102 7.13 -4.22 2.37
N TYR A 103 6.52 -3.26 3.08
CA TYR A 103 6.42 -3.29 4.53
C TYR A 103 5.58 -4.48 5.02
N SER A 104 4.44 -4.78 4.39
CA SER A 104 3.61 -5.92 4.74
C SER A 104 4.37 -7.24 4.60
N VAL A 105 5.10 -7.45 3.49
CA VAL A 105 5.92 -8.65 3.30
C VAL A 105 7.01 -8.76 4.38
N TYR A 106 7.70 -7.66 4.66
CA TYR A 106 8.73 -7.61 5.71
C TYR A 106 8.16 -7.93 7.10
N ALA A 107 7.02 -7.33 7.46
CA ALA A 107 6.35 -7.53 8.75
C ALA A 107 5.82 -8.96 8.91
N SER A 108 5.27 -9.56 7.84
CA SER A 108 4.81 -10.94 7.85
C SER A 108 5.94 -11.93 8.12
N GLY A 109 7.12 -11.73 7.51
CA GLY A 109 8.29 -12.57 7.77
C GLY A 109 8.73 -12.55 9.24
N LYS A 110 8.87 -11.35 9.82
CA LYS A 110 9.29 -11.19 11.22
C LYS A 110 8.32 -11.84 12.22
N THR A 111 7.02 -11.74 11.96
CA THR A 111 5.99 -12.34 12.83
C THR A 111 6.07 -13.87 12.83
N SER A 112 6.35 -14.46 11.65
CA SER A 112 6.57 -15.91 11.54
C SER A 112 7.80 -16.34 12.33
N ASP A 113 8.92 -15.65 12.17
CA ASP A 113 10.18 -15.99 12.86
C ASP A 113 10.03 -15.92 14.39
N GLN A 114 9.31 -14.91 14.91
CA GLN A 114 9.03 -14.79 16.34
C GLN A 114 8.15 -15.93 16.86
N LYS A 115 7.09 -16.29 16.13
CA LYS A 115 6.21 -17.41 16.49
C LYS A 115 6.98 -18.72 16.58
N GLU A 116 7.81 -19.03 15.57
CA GLU A 116 8.66 -20.24 15.60
C GLU A 116 9.62 -20.24 16.80
N ALA A 117 10.23 -19.08 17.11
CA ALA A 117 11.12 -18.95 18.25
C ALA A 117 10.38 -19.17 19.59
N TYR A 118 9.15 -18.69 19.73
CA TYR A 118 8.35 -18.87 20.94
C TYR A 118 7.85 -20.31 21.09
N ILE A 119 7.47 -21.00 20.00
CA ILE A 119 7.15 -22.44 20.04
C ILE A 119 8.37 -23.27 20.44
N ALA A 120 9.56 -22.97 19.90
CA ALA A 120 10.78 -23.69 20.23
C ALA A 120 11.21 -23.49 21.69
N SER A 121 11.01 -22.28 22.22
CA SER A 121 11.38 -21.88 23.58
C SER A 121 10.21 -21.22 24.32
N PRO A 122 9.19 -22.00 24.74
CA PRO A 122 8.04 -21.50 25.48
C PRO A 122 8.46 -21.03 26.88
N ARG A 123 7.73 -20.05 27.41
CA ARG A 123 8.00 -19.46 28.72
C ARG A 123 6.68 -19.27 29.48
N ALA A 124 6.77 -19.30 30.81
CA ALA A 124 5.65 -18.87 31.65
C ALA A 124 5.28 -17.41 31.29
N GLY A 125 3.98 -17.15 31.17
CA GLY A 125 3.43 -15.87 30.74
C GLY A 125 3.08 -15.79 29.26
N ASP A 126 3.52 -16.74 28.42
CA ASP A 126 3.10 -16.76 27.01
C ASP A 126 1.59 -16.99 26.89
N VAL A 127 0.95 -16.31 25.95
CA VAL A 127 -0.48 -16.45 25.64
C VAL A 127 -0.63 -16.93 24.20
N TYR A 128 -1.13 -18.15 24.04
CA TYR A 128 -1.35 -18.79 22.75
C TYR A 128 -2.78 -18.54 22.31
N SER A 129 -2.96 -17.93 21.15
CA SER A 129 -4.27 -17.83 20.50
C SER A 129 -4.46 -19.04 19.60
N TYR A 130 -5.55 -19.78 19.80
CA TYR A 130 -5.77 -21.05 19.12
C TYR A 130 -7.22 -21.22 18.64
N GLU A 131 -7.39 -22.08 17.64
CA GLU A 131 -8.69 -22.51 17.12
C GLU A 131 -9.27 -23.63 17.98
N THR A 132 -10.57 -23.51 18.30
CA THR A 132 -11.35 -24.52 19.03
C THR A 132 -12.34 -25.18 18.07
N GLU A 133 -13.12 -26.16 18.52
CA GLU A 133 -14.14 -26.79 17.67
C GLU A 133 -15.22 -25.80 17.20
N THR A 134 -15.50 -24.77 18.00
CA THR A 134 -16.61 -23.84 17.79
C THR A 134 -16.19 -22.40 17.49
N GLY A 135 -14.91 -22.07 17.62
CA GLY A 135 -14.41 -20.73 17.37
C GLY A 135 -12.94 -20.59 17.71
N TYR A 136 -12.62 -19.55 18.48
CA TYR A 136 -11.24 -19.19 18.83
C TYR A 136 -11.14 -18.77 20.29
N SER A 137 -10.05 -19.15 20.95
CA SER A 137 -9.79 -18.83 22.35
C SER A 137 -8.30 -18.56 22.62
N THR A 138 -7.94 -18.42 23.89
CA THR A 138 -6.55 -18.26 24.34
C THR A 138 -6.16 -19.25 25.44
N LEU A 139 -4.89 -19.65 25.46
CA LEU A 139 -4.26 -20.49 26.47
C LEU A 139 -3.05 -19.76 27.05
N LYS A 140 -3.02 -19.56 28.36
CA LYS A 140 -1.88 -18.93 29.04
C LYS A 140 -0.94 -20.00 29.60
N VAL A 141 0.34 -19.92 29.29
CA VAL A 141 1.37 -20.81 29.85
C VAL A 141 1.67 -20.39 31.28
N ALA A 142 1.39 -21.25 32.24
CA ALA A 142 1.69 -21.02 33.66
C ALA A 142 3.09 -21.54 34.03
N GLU A 143 3.46 -22.72 33.54
CA GLU A 143 4.75 -23.36 33.83
C GLU A 143 5.23 -24.18 32.63
N VAL A 144 6.55 -24.29 32.48
CA VAL A 144 7.20 -25.07 31.42
C VAL A 144 8.13 -26.09 32.06
N THR A 145 7.91 -27.38 31.77
CA THR A 145 8.81 -28.48 32.15
C THR A 145 9.64 -28.94 30.95
N SER A 146 10.42 -30.02 31.12
CA SER A 146 11.24 -30.58 30.05
C SER A 146 10.42 -31.13 28.88
N ASP A 147 9.24 -31.67 29.14
CA ASP A 147 8.41 -32.42 28.18
C ASP A 147 7.00 -31.85 28.00
N SER A 148 6.57 -30.94 28.90
CA SER A 148 5.19 -30.47 28.96
C SER A 148 5.10 -28.98 29.30
N LEU A 149 3.97 -28.37 28.94
CA LEU A 149 3.56 -27.04 29.34
C LEU A 149 2.30 -27.18 30.20
N TYR A 150 2.30 -26.56 31.38
CA TYR A 150 1.08 -26.38 32.16
C TYR A 150 0.41 -25.08 31.74
N VAL A 151 -0.81 -25.19 31.24
CA VAL A 151 -1.55 -24.08 30.65
C VAL A 151 -2.87 -23.84 31.38
N ILE A 152 -3.31 -22.59 31.36
CA ILE A 152 -4.58 -22.12 31.91
C ILE A 152 -5.46 -21.74 30.71
N PRO A 153 -6.60 -22.42 30.50
CA PRO A 153 -7.52 -22.10 29.43
C PRO A 153 -8.29 -20.82 29.74
N ASN A 154 -8.68 -20.10 28.69
CA ASN A 154 -9.66 -19.04 28.79
C ASN A 154 -11.07 -19.65 28.79
N GLU A 155 -11.94 -19.17 29.66
CA GLU A 155 -13.31 -19.67 29.80
C GLU A 155 -14.26 -19.14 28.71
N TYR A 156 -13.77 -18.23 27.86
CA TYR A 156 -14.52 -17.61 26.79
C TYR A 156 -13.95 -17.97 25.42
N GLU A 157 -14.85 -18.01 24.44
CA GLU A 157 -14.51 -18.16 23.02
C GLU A 157 -15.15 -17.03 22.21
N VAL A 158 -14.62 -16.82 21.01
CA VAL A 158 -15.20 -15.91 20.00
C VAL A 158 -15.27 -16.59 18.65
N ASP A 159 -16.26 -16.22 17.84
CA ASP A 159 -16.50 -16.83 16.53
C ASP A 159 -15.42 -16.51 15.47
N GLY A 160 -14.52 -15.54 15.73
CA GLY A 160 -13.54 -15.11 14.74
C GLY A 160 -12.23 -14.64 15.34
N VAL A 161 -11.13 -14.91 14.62
CA VAL A 161 -9.75 -14.51 14.96
C VAL A 161 -9.65 -13.04 15.39
N MET A 162 -10.34 -12.14 14.67
CA MET A 162 -10.34 -10.70 14.97
C MET A 162 -10.97 -10.35 16.32
N GLY A 163 -11.69 -11.27 16.98
CA GLY A 163 -12.27 -11.07 18.30
C GLY A 163 -11.35 -11.43 19.46
N VAL A 164 -10.31 -12.24 19.21
CA VAL A 164 -9.51 -12.88 20.27
C VAL A 164 -8.73 -11.87 21.12
N TYR A 165 -8.37 -10.71 20.59
CA TYR A 165 -7.71 -9.64 21.36
C TYR A 165 -8.53 -9.17 22.58
N LYS A 166 -9.83 -9.46 22.63
CA LYS A 166 -10.72 -9.11 23.75
C LYS A 166 -10.67 -10.13 24.90
N LEU A 167 -10.09 -11.32 24.66
CA LEU A 167 -10.11 -12.45 25.59
C LEU A 167 -8.96 -12.42 26.60
N ASP A 168 -7.80 -11.87 26.24
CA ASP A 168 -6.60 -11.80 27.10
C ASP A 168 -6.81 -10.79 28.25
N LYS A 169 -7.56 -11.24 29.26
CA LYS A 169 -7.84 -10.54 30.50
C LYS A 169 -7.68 -11.52 31.66
N PRO A 170 -7.06 -11.12 32.78
CA PRO A 170 -6.84 -12.01 33.92
C PRO A 170 -8.12 -12.72 34.39
N GLU A 171 -9.24 -12.02 34.44
CA GLU A 171 -10.54 -12.53 34.90
C GLU A 171 -11.21 -13.55 33.95
N ASN A 172 -10.71 -13.71 32.73
CA ASN A 172 -11.24 -14.65 31.75
C ASN A 172 -10.56 -16.02 31.80
N TYR A 173 -9.45 -16.14 32.53
CA TYR A 173 -8.69 -17.38 32.65
C TYR A 173 -9.23 -18.21 33.81
N ALA A 174 -9.33 -19.53 33.60
CA ALA A 174 -9.87 -20.45 34.58
C ALA A 174 -8.97 -20.54 35.84
N ASP A 175 -9.58 -20.97 36.96
CA ASP A 175 -8.86 -21.19 38.23
C ASP A 175 -8.10 -22.53 38.27
N PHE A 176 -8.06 -23.27 37.16
CA PHE A 176 -7.35 -24.53 37.03
C PHE A 176 -6.35 -24.49 35.86
N MET A 177 -5.34 -25.35 35.95
CA MET A 177 -4.38 -25.59 34.87
C MET A 177 -4.31 -27.07 34.53
N TYR A 178 -3.91 -27.39 33.31
CA TYR A 178 -3.67 -28.76 32.85
C TYR A 178 -2.40 -28.84 32.02
N GLY A 179 -1.79 -30.03 31.95
CA GLY A 179 -0.58 -30.26 31.18
C GLY A 179 -0.89 -30.60 29.72
N ILE A 180 -0.14 -30.00 28.80
CA ILE A 180 -0.07 -30.35 27.38
C ILE A 180 1.38 -30.73 27.06
N SER A 181 1.61 -31.83 26.35
CA SER A 181 2.97 -32.21 25.95
C SER A 181 3.54 -31.21 24.93
N ARG A 182 4.87 -31.08 24.90
CA ARG A 182 5.57 -30.26 23.89
C ARG A 182 5.24 -30.73 22.48
N ASP A 183 5.20 -32.04 22.26
CA ASP A 183 4.85 -32.63 20.96
C ASP A 183 3.45 -32.19 20.49
N GLU A 184 2.50 -32.08 21.41
CA GLU A 184 1.14 -31.64 21.10
C GLU A 184 1.10 -30.15 20.75
N ILE A 185 1.83 -29.29 21.47
CA ILE A 185 1.95 -27.87 21.11
C ILE A 185 2.59 -27.70 19.72
N GLU A 186 3.63 -28.47 19.41
CA GLU A 186 4.25 -28.47 18.10
C GLU A 186 3.31 -28.98 16.99
N ARG A 187 2.48 -29.98 17.31
CA ARG A 187 1.42 -30.48 16.40
C ARG A 187 0.39 -29.38 16.14
N MET A 188 -0.16 -28.77 17.19
CA MET A 188 -1.15 -27.69 17.08
C MET A 188 -0.61 -26.50 16.26
N HIS A 189 0.65 -26.14 16.43
CA HIS A 189 1.28 -25.08 15.62
C HIS A 189 1.45 -25.51 14.15
N ARG A 190 1.89 -26.75 13.88
CA ARG A 190 2.04 -27.29 12.53
C ARG A 190 0.71 -27.38 11.78
N ASP A 191 -0.35 -27.76 12.51
CA ASP A 191 -1.72 -27.86 11.99
C ASP A 191 -2.39 -26.47 11.89
N SER A 192 -1.66 -25.40 12.22
CA SER A 192 -2.14 -24.01 12.23
C SER A 192 -3.27 -23.73 13.22
N GLU A 193 -3.53 -24.64 14.17
CA GLU A 193 -4.45 -24.45 15.29
C GLU A 193 -3.95 -23.31 16.18
N ILE A 194 -2.63 -23.24 16.47
CA ILE A 194 -2.00 -22.08 17.13
C ILE A 194 -1.54 -21.09 16.06
N TYR A 195 -2.24 -19.96 15.97
CA TYR A 195 -1.99 -18.97 14.94
C TYR A 195 -1.31 -17.69 15.46
N SER A 196 -1.29 -17.47 16.77
CA SER A 196 -0.59 -16.32 17.37
C SER A 196 -0.08 -16.65 18.77
N ILE A 197 1.08 -16.09 19.13
CA ILE A 197 1.67 -16.19 20.47
C ILE A 197 2.09 -14.80 20.90
N LYS A 198 1.62 -14.39 22.08
CA LYS A 198 1.99 -13.12 22.72
C LYS A 198 2.85 -13.42 23.94
N ARG A 199 3.98 -12.72 24.06
CA ARG A 199 4.89 -12.77 25.21
C ARG A 199 5.01 -11.34 25.77
N GLU A 200 4.87 -11.16 27.08
CA GLU A 200 4.81 -9.82 27.71
C GLU A 200 6.10 -8.98 27.56
N ASP A 201 7.22 -9.59 27.16
CA ASP A 201 8.53 -8.93 26.99
C ASP A 201 8.72 -8.19 25.63
N ASP A 202 7.77 -8.24 24.69
CA ASP A 202 7.82 -7.62 23.34
C ASP A 202 6.61 -6.70 23.05
#